data_AF-A0A947C8A3-F1
#
_entry.id   AF-A0A947C8A3-F1
#
_cell.length_a   1.000
_cell.length_b   1.000
_cell.length_c   1.000
_cell.angle_alpha   90.00
_cell.angle_beta   90.00
_cell.angle_gamma   90.00
#
_symmetry.space_group_name_H-M   'P 1'
#
loop_
_entity.id
_entity.type
_entity.pdbx_description
1 polymer ?
#
loop_
_entity_poly.entity_id
_entity_poly.type
_entity_poly.pdbx_seq_one_letter_code
_entity_poly.pdbx_strand_id
1 'polypeptide(L)'
;MWQQIAIGSALVFVTTTAHGVGTVLALHPLTRVKRVNRTHTGRGFIIGVLVLGMFLVSVADAVLWAYAYVKVGAIPDPETAIYFSMVTFT
;
A
#
# COMPACT_ATOMS: atom_id res chain seq x y z
N MET A 1 22.51 -9.15 -12.33
CA MET A 1 21.60 -10.08 -11.60
C MET A 1 21.63 -9.83 -10.09
N TRP A 2 22.74 -10.00 -9.38
CA TRP A 2 22.82 -9.76 -7.92
C TRP A 2 22.38 -8.35 -7.47
N GLN A 3 22.71 -7.32 -8.24
CA GLN A 3 22.29 -5.93 -7.97
C GLN A 3 20.76 -5.76 -8.04
N GLN A 4 20.11 -6.41 -9.00
CA GLN A 4 18.64 -6.35 -9.14
C GLN A 4 17.96 -7.08 -7.98
N ILE A 5 18.53 -8.21 -7.55
CA ILE A 5 18.06 -8.94 -6.37
C ILE A 5 18.18 -8.06 -5.12
N ALA A 6 19.33 -7.41 -4.91
CA ALA A 6 19.53 -6.51 -3.76
C ALA A 6 18.54 -5.34 -3.75
N ILE A 7 18.30 -4.71 -4.91
CA ILE A 7 17.31 -3.61 -5.04
C ILE A 7 15.90 -4.13 -4.76
N GLY A 8 15.53 -5.28 -5.33
CA GLY A 8 14.23 -5.90 -5.08
C GLY A 8 14.01 -6.25 -3.61
N SER A 9 15.02 -6.85 -2.94
CA SER A 9 14.95 -7.15 -1.51
C SER A 9 14.81 -5.88 -0.65
N ALA A 10 15.53 -4.80 -0.98
CA ALA A 10 15.39 -3.53 -0.29
C ALA A 10 13.98 -2.94 -0.48
N LEU A 11 13.43 -3.00 -1.70
CA LEU A 11 12.07 -2.54 -1.99
C LEU A 11 11.03 -3.33 -1.20
N VAL A 12 11.12 -4.67 -1.20
CA VAL A 12 10.24 -5.52 -0.39
C VAL A 12 10.30 -5.13 1.08
N PHE A 13 11.48 -4.89 1.63
CA PHE A 13 11.62 -4.48 3.02
C PHE A 13 10.97 -3.12 3.29
N VAL A 14 11.19 -2.14 2.42
CA VAL A 14 10.61 -0.80 2.51
C VAL A 14 9.09 -0.86 2.42
N THR A 15 8.53 -1.52 1.41
CA THR A 15 7.07 -1.63 1.22
C THR A 15 6.43 -2.43 2.34
N THR A 16 7.03 -3.54 2.79
CA THR A 16 6.49 -4.31 3.93
C THR A 16 6.43 -3.46 5.20
N THR A 17 7.46 -2.65 5.46
CA THR A 17 7.48 -1.74 6.60
C THR A 17 6.43 -0.64 6.46
N ALA A 18 6.35 -0.01 5.28
CA ALA A 18 5.35 1.02 4.99
C ALA A 18 3.93 0.48 5.12
N HIS A 19 3.67 -0.71 4.59
CA HIS A 19 2.39 -1.38 4.66
C HIS A 19 2.00 -1.75 6.09
N GLY A 20 2.95 -2.26 6.87
CA GLY A 20 2.75 -2.55 8.29
C GLY A 20 2.39 -1.28 9.09
N VAL A 21 3.12 -0.19 8.88
CA VAL A 21 2.82 1.11 9.50
C VAL A 21 1.45 1.63 9.06
N GLY A 22 1.15 1.58 7.76
CA GLY A 22 -0.14 1.99 7.21
C GLY A 22 -1.30 1.21 7.81
N THR A 23 -1.14 -0.11 7.98
CA THR A 23 -2.12 -0.98 8.63
C THR A 23 -2.36 -0.60 10.08
N VAL A 24 -1.29 -0.38 10.86
CA VAL A 24 -1.40 0.05 12.26
C VAL A 24 -2.12 1.40 12.38
N LEU A 25 -1.78 2.36 11.51
CA LEU A 25 -2.42 3.67 11.46
C LEU A 25 -3.90 3.56 11.07
N ALA A 26 -4.24 2.70 10.11
CA ALA A 26 -5.62 2.48 9.67
C ALA A 26 -6.48 1.79 10.76
N LEU A 27 -5.87 0.97 11.63
CA LEU A 27 -6.54 0.30 12.75
C LEU A 27 -6.66 1.19 14.01
N HIS A 28 -5.80 2.18 14.18
CA HIS A 28 -5.83 3.08 15.33
C HIS A 28 -7.19 3.80 15.56
N PRO A 29 -7.91 4.32 14.54
CA PRO A 29 -9.25 4.88 14.75
C PRO A 29 -10.28 3.83 15.19
N LEU A 30 -10.16 2.57 14.75
CA LEU A 30 -11.09 1.50 15.15
C LEU A 30 -11.03 1.23 16.66
N THR A 31 -9.84 1.29 17.26
CA THR A 31 -9.66 1.00 18.70
C THR A 31 -10.16 2.13 19.60
N ARG A 32 -10.14 3.38 19.11
CA ARG A 32 -10.59 4.57 19.88
C ARG A 32 -12.09 4.81 19.80
N VAL A 33 -12.75 4.37 18.73
CA VAL A 33 -14.17 4.68 18.50
C VAL A 33 -15.09 3.59 19.11
N LYS A 34 -15.16 3.56 20.45
CA LYS A 34 -16.08 2.66 21.18
C LYS A 34 -17.57 3.04 21.02
N ARG A 35 -17.90 4.31 20.71
CA ARG A 35 -19.29 4.81 20.66
C ARG A 35 -20.00 4.65 19.30
N VAL A 36 -19.31 4.80 18.17
CA VAL A 36 -19.91 4.64 16.81
C VAL A 36 -20.22 3.17 16.51
N ASN A 37 -19.58 2.24 17.22
CA ASN A 37 -19.68 0.80 17.03
C ASN A 37 -21.02 0.16 17.51
N ARG A 38 -21.99 0.96 17.96
CA ARG A 38 -23.31 0.49 18.41
C ARG A 38 -24.37 0.41 17.30
N THR A 39 -24.16 1.07 16.15
CA THR A 39 -25.11 1.04 15.03
C THR A 39 -24.54 0.27 13.84
N HIS A 40 -25.40 -0.41 13.07
CA HIS A 40 -24.99 -1.12 11.84
C HIS A 40 -24.36 -0.17 10.82
N THR A 41 -24.91 1.04 10.66
CA THR A 41 -24.39 2.07 9.74
C THR A 41 -23.02 2.60 10.19
N GLY A 42 -22.82 2.85 11.48
CA GLY A 42 -21.54 3.29 12.02
C GLY A 42 -20.41 2.27 11.83
N ARG A 43 -20.74 0.97 11.96
CA ARG A 43 -19.80 -0.12 11.64
C ARG A 43 -19.42 -0.14 10.17
N GLY A 44 -20.41 -0.03 9.27
CA GLY A 44 -20.16 0.00 7.83
C GLY A 44 -19.26 1.16 7.41
N PHE A 45 -19.49 2.35 7.96
CA PHE A 45 -18.64 3.51 7.69
C PHE A 45 -17.18 3.29 8.15
N ILE A 46 -16.99 2.77 9.36
CA ILE A 46 -15.66 2.47 9.90
C ILE A 46 -14.90 1.44 9.04
N ILE A 47 -15.60 0.38 8.61
CA ILE A 47 -15.02 -0.62 7.71
C ILE A 47 -14.66 0.03 6.36
N GLY A 48 -15.53 0.88 5.82
CA GLY A 48 -15.25 1.61 4.57
C GLY A 48 -14.00 2.50 4.67
N VAL A 49 -13.83 3.22 5.78
CA VAL A 49 -12.63 4.03 6.04
C VAL A 49 -11.38 3.14 6.16
N LEU A 50 -11.48 1.99 6.82
CA LEU A 50 -10.38 1.04 6.93
C LEU A 50 -9.96 0.51 5.55
N VAL A 51 -10.93 0.04 4.75
CA VAL A 51 -10.68 -0.49 3.40
C VAL A 51 -10.07 0.58 2.51
N LEU A 52 -10.61 1.80 2.53
CA LEU A 52 -10.05 2.91 1.76
C LEU A 52 -8.62 3.25 2.22
N GLY A 53 -8.37 3.25 3.53
CA GLY A 53 -7.03 3.46 4.08
C GLY A 53 -6.03 2.41 3.60
N MET A 54 -6.40 1.12 3.66
CA MET A 54 -5.55 0.04 3.18
C MET A 54 -5.31 0.11 1.67
N PHE A 55 -6.35 0.43 0.89
CA PHE A 55 -6.21 0.64 -0.54
C PHE A 55 -5.20 1.75 -0.86
N LEU A 56 -5.25 2.89 -0.17
CA LEU A 56 -4.30 3.99 -0.38
C LEU A 56 -2.85 3.58 -0.06
N VAL A 57 -2.65 2.73 0.95
CA VAL A 57 -1.33 2.20 1.29
C VAL A 57 -0.83 1.29 0.17
N SER A 58 -1.66 0.37 -0.35
CA SER A 58 -1.30 -0.47 -1.50
C SER A 58 -0.98 0.34 -2.76
N VAL A 59 -1.72 1.41 -3.03
CA VAL A 59 -1.44 2.33 -4.14
C VAL A 59 -0.07 2.99 -3.97
N ALA A 60 0.27 3.43 -2.75
CA ALA A 60 1.57 4.01 -2.46
C ALA A 60 2.71 3.00 -2.68
N ASP A 61 2.52 1.74 -2.26
CA ASP A 61 3.48 0.66 -2.51
C ASP A 61 3.67 0.41 -4.02
N ALA A 62 2.57 0.35 -4.78
CA ALA A 62 2.61 0.19 -6.23
C ALA A 62 3.36 1.35 -6.92
N VAL A 63 3.15 2.59 -6.50
CA VAL A 63 3.87 3.76 -7.03
C VAL A 63 5.37 3.68 -6.71
N LEU A 64 5.73 3.21 -5.52
CA LEU A 64 7.14 3.02 -5.13
C LEU A 64 7.84 2.00 -6.04
N TRP A 65 7.17 0.88 -6.34
CA TRP A 65 7.65 -0.13 -7.27
C TRP A 65 7.78 0.40 -8.70
N ALA A 66 6.75 1.09 -9.19
CA ALA A 66 6.76 1.69 -10.52
C ALA A 66 7.94 2.65 -10.69
N TYR A 67 8.17 3.52 -9.70
CA TYR A 67 9.32 4.43 -9.68
C TYR A 67 10.65 3.67 -9.73
N ALA A 68 10.78 2.58 -8.98
CA ALA A 68 11.99 1.76 -9.01
C ALA A 68 12.19 1.08 -10.38
N TYR A 69 11.13 0.54 -10.99
CA TYR A 69 11.19 -0.07 -12.33
C TYR A 69 11.64 0.92 -13.41
N VAL A 70 11.14 2.15 -13.37
CA VAL A 70 11.59 3.22 -14.29
C VAL A 70 13.05 3.57 -14.03
N LYS A 71 13.45 3.74 -12.77
CA LYS A 71 14.82 4.14 -12.39
C LYS A 71 15.89 3.11 -12.78
N VAL A 72 15.59 1.82 -12.66
CA VAL A 72 16.51 0.74 -13.05
C VAL A 72 16.40 0.37 -14.53
N GLY A 73 15.50 1.02 -15.28
CA GLY A 73 15.28 0.77 -16.71
C GLY A 73 14.61 -0.58 -17.01
N ALA A 74 13.95 -1.20 -16.03
CA ALA A 74 13.24 -2.47 -16.20
C ALA A 74 11.92 -2.27 -16.97
N ILE A 75 11.20 -1.19 -16.66
CA ILE A 75 10.01 -0.75 -17.39
C ILE A 75 10.19 0.76 -17.62
N PRO A 76 10.76 1.17 -18.78
CA PRO A 76 11.11 2.58 -19.01
C PRO A 76 9.90 3.51 -19.14
N ASP A 77 8.78 2.98 -19.64
CA ASP A 77 7.55 3.74 -19.80
C ASP A 77 6.83 3.89 -18.44
N PRO A 78 6.66 5.13 -17.92
CA PRO A 78 6.08 5.34 -16.59
C PRO A 78 4.63 4.86 -16.47
N GLU A 79 3.83 5.02 -17.52
CA GLU A 79 2.43 4.61 -17.53
C GLU A 79 2.33 3.08 -17.41
N THR A 80 3.11 2.36 -18.21
CA THR A 80 3.22 0.89 -18.15
C THR A 80 3.76 0.43 -16.80
N ALA A 81 4.77 1.11 -16.23
CA ALA A 81 5.34 0.75 -14.93
C ALA A 81 4.33 0.90 -13.79
N ILE A 82 3.52 1.97 -13.82
CA ILE A 82 2.44 2.19 -12.85
C ILE A 82 1.36 1.14 -13.05
N TYR A 83 0.88 0.92 -14.27
CA TYR A 83 -0.16 -0.06 -14.55
C TYR A 83 0.25 -1.47 -14.08
N PHE A 84 1.46 -1.89 -14.45
CA PHE A 84 2.03 -3.18 -14.03
C PHE A 84 2.10 -3.29 -12.51
N SER A 85 2.58 -2.25 -11.84
CA SER A 85 2.73 -2.26 -10.38
C SER A 85 1.39 -2.24 -9.65
N MET A 86 0.40 -1.50 -10.16
CA MET A 86 -0.95 -1.46 -9.60
C MET A 86 -1.58 -2.85 -9.63
N VAL A 87 -1.58 -3.51 -10.78
CA VAL A 87 -2.14 -4.88 -10.91
C VAL A 87 -1.39 -5.91 -10.05
N THR A 88 -0.12 -5.69 -9.76
CA THR A 88 0.71 -6.63 -8.99
C THR A 88 0.58 -6.43 -7.47
N PHE A 89 0.39 -5.19 -7.00
CA PHE A 89 0.54 -4.84 -5.59
C PHE A 89 -0.72 -4.29 -4.91
N THR A 90 -1.83 -4.04 -5.64
CA THR A 90 -3.12 -3.62 -5.06
C THR A 90 -4.14 -4.74 -5.08
#